data_AF-A0A963EL87-F1
#
_entry.id   AF-A0A963EL87-F1
#
_cell.length_a   1.000
_cell.length_b   1.000
_cell.length_c   1.000
_cell.angle_alpha   90.00
_cell.angle_beta   90.00
_cell.angle_gamma   90.00
#
_symmetry.space_group_name_H-M   'P 1'
#
loop_
_entity.id
_entity.type
_entity.pdbx_description
1 polymer ?
#
loop_
_entity_poly.entity_id
_entity_poly.type
_entity_poly.pdbx_seq_one_letter_code
_entity_poly.pdbx_strand_id
1 'polypeptide(L)'
;ELHADLNRRPPQELYHEAAHHLQDGQARFALGQLSLADRAALDDLHYAILHGVRERLRRDPRNQWQLLDELEDKLSDKYFVNLSVFQSMPDVWALEQVFPILPLERLNEQPDRRAVLEDLTCDSDGRIDRYVDDEGVENALAVHRLRAGERYCLAVFLVGAYQETLGDLHNLFGDTNVVSIRINADSSFDFARE
;
A
#
# COMPACT_ATOMS: atom_id res chain seq x y z
N GLU A 1 -15.27 25.47 -6.34
CA GLU A 1 -15.32 25.66 -7.82
C GLU A 1 -14.56 24.56 -8.53
N LEU A 2 -13.28 24.31 -8.21
CA LEU A 2 -12.44 23.28 -8.83
C LEU A 2 -13.09 21.89 -9.00
N HIS A 3 -13.70 21.35 -7.94
CA HIS A 3 -14.41 20.06 -7.98
C HIS A 3 -15.60 20.04 -8.97
N ALA A 4 -16.30 21.16 -9.15
CA ALA A 4 -17.43 21.24 -10.08
C ALA A 4 -16.96 21.22 -11.56
N ASP A 5 -15.72 21.62 -11.82
CA ASP A 5 -15.14 21.68 -13.16
C ASP A 5 -14.30 20.43 -13.52
N LEU A 6 -14.42 19.36 -12.72
CA LEU A 6 -13.75 18.08 -12.95
C LEU A 6 -13.88 17.54 -14.37
N ASN A 7 -14.99 17.81 -15.07
CA ASN A 7 -15.23 17.33 -16.43
C ASN A 7 -14.88 18.36 -17.53
N ARG A 8 -14.50 19.58 -17.16
CA ARG A 8 -14.34 20.70 -18.10
C ARG A 8 -12.88 21.09 -18.33
N ARG A 9 -12.03 20.89 -17.32
CA ARG A 9 -10.62 21.32 -17.34
C ARG A 9 -9.67 20.13 -17.58
N PRO A 10 -8.43 20.37 -18.03
CA PRO A 10 -7.40 19.33 -18.13
C PRO A 10 -7.13 18.65 -16.76
N PRO A 11 -6.96 17.32 -16.69
CA PRO A 11 -6.69 16.60 -15.44
C PRO A 11 -5.46 17.11 -14.68
N GLN A 12 -4.38 17.42 -15.41
CA GLN A 12 -3.12 17.92 -14.83
C GLN A 12 -3.27 19.29 -14.17
N GLU A 13 -4.06 20.19 -14.77
CA GLU A 13 -4.34 21.52 -14.22
C GLU A 13 -5.15 21.40 -12.92
N LEU A 14 -6.18 20.55 -12.92
CA LEU A 14 -6.98 20.23 -11.73
C LEU A 14 -6.12 19.67 -10.61
N TYR A 15 -5.18 18.77 -10.94
CA TYR A 15 -4.24 18.18 -9.99
C TYR A 15 -3.36 19.23 -9.31
N HIS A 16 -2.65 20.05 -10.10
CA HIS A 16 -1.73 21.04 -9.56
C HIS A 16 -2.44 22.13 -8.76
N GLU A 17 -3.63 22.57 -9.20
CA GLU A 17 -4.42 23.54 -8.42
C GLU A 17 -4.95 22.95 -7.12
N ALA A 18 -5.40 21.69 -7.12
CA ALA A 18 -5.83 21.02 -5.90
C ALA A 18 -4.66 20.87 -4.90
N ALA A 19 -3.45 20.55 -5.39
CA ALA A 19 -2.24 20.49 -4.58
C ALA A 19 -1.86 21.88 -4.02
N HIS A 20 -1.91 22.93 -4.84
CA HIS A 20 -1.63 24.29 -4.41
C HIS A 20 -2.60 24.76 -3.33
N HIS A 21 -3.91 24.57 -3.52
CA HIS A 21 -4.92 24.93 -2.52
C HIS A 21 -4.78 24.16 -1.21
N LEU A 22 -4.40 22.88 -1.28
CA LEU A 22 -4.11 22.09 -0.08
C LEU A 22 -2.93 22.70 0.70
N GLN A 23 -1.82 22.98 0.03
CA GLN A 23 -0.62 23.56 0.64
C GLN A 23 -0.91 24.94 1.26
N ASP A 24 -1.60 25.80 0.53
CA ASP A 24 -2.00 27.12 1.01
C ASP A 24 -2.90 27.02 2.24
N GLY A 25 -3.87 26.11 2.23
CA GLY A 25 -4.74 25.90 3.38
C GLY A 25 -4.02 25.29 4.58
N GLN A 26 -3.06 24.39 4.38
CA GLN A 26 -2.18 23.91 5.46
C GLN A 26 -1.40 25.05 6.11
N ALA A 27 -0.83 25.95 5.30
CA ALA A 27 -0.11 27.12 5.80
C ALA A 27 -1.03 28.07 6.59
N ARG A 28 -2.24 28.33 6.08
CA ARG A 28 -3.24 29.16 6.77
C ARG A 28 -3.70 28.53 8.08
N PHE A 29 -3.91 27.21 8.11
CA PHE A 29 -4.23 26.48 9.34
C PHE A 29 -3.10 26.60 10.37
N ALA A 30 -1.85 26.42 9.97
CA ALA A 30 -0.68 26.56 10.85
C ALA A 30 -0.55 27.98 11.43
N LEU A 31 -0.99 29.00 10.69
CA LEU A 31 -1.05 30.40 11.14
C LEU A 31 -2.32 30.73 11.95
N GLY A 32 -3.20 29.75 12.22
CA GLY A 32 -4.45 29.95 12.95
C GLY A 32 -5.55 30.67 12.17
N GLN A 33 -5.42 30.76 10.84
CA GLN A 33 -6.36 31.46 9.96
C GLN A 33 -7.50 30.56 9.44
N LEU A 34 -7.38 29.24 9.62
CA LEU A 34 -8.43 28.26 9.34
C LEU A 34 -8.76 27.48 10.60
N SER A 35 -10.03 27.12 10.76
CA SER A 35 -10.44 26.19 11.81
C SER A 35 -10.06 24.74 11.45
N LEU A 36 -10.11 23.84 12.43
CA LEU A 36 -9.96 22.40 12.18
C LEU A 36 -11.04 21.86 11.23
N ALA A 37 -12.27 22.40 11.30
CA ALA A 37 -13.35 22.01 10.39
C ALA A 37 -13.07 22.45 8.96
N ASP A 38 -12.54 23.66 8.75
CA ASP A 38 -12.14 24.13 7.42
C ASP A 38 -10.98 23.30 6.87
N ARG A 39 -10.02 22.95 7.74
CA ARG A 39 -8.89 22.08 7.39
C ARG A 39 -9.36 20.68 6.94
N ALA A 40 -10.30 20.08 7.67
CA ALA A 40 -10.88 18.79 7.31
C ALA A 40 -11.65 18.86 5.98
N ALA A 41 -12.50 19.88 5.79
CA ALA A 41 -13.24 20.06 4.55
C ALA A 41 -12.32 20.28 3.34
N LEU A 42 -11.17 20.95 3.53
CA LEU A 42 -10.16 21.10 2.50
C LEU A 42 -9.51 19.77 2.12
N ASP A 43 -9.16 18.94 3.12
CA ASP A 43 -8.59 17.61 2.88
C ASP A 43 -9.59 16.73 2.11
N ASP A 44 -10.86 16.68 2.55
CA ASP A 44 -11.93 15.94 1.87
C ASP A 44 -12.09 16.39 0.40
N LEU A 45 -12.10 17.71 0.16
CA LEU A 45 -12.25 18.27 -1.18
C LEU A 45 -11.04 17.94 -2.06
N HIS A 46 -9.83 18.00 -1.50
CA HIS A 46 -8.61 17.63 -2.20
C HIS A 46 -8.66 16.18 -2.69
N TYR A 47 -8.96 15.23 -1.80
CA TYR A 47 -9.04 13.81 -2.17
C TYR A 47 -10.20 13.52 -3.14
N ALA A 48 -11.34 14.20 -3.00
CA ALA A 48 -12.44 14.09 -3.97
C ALA A 48 -12.00 14.50 -5.38
N ILE A 49 -11.21 15.58 -5.50
CA ILE A 49 -10.65 16.01 -6.79
C ILE A 49 -9.65 15.00 -7.32
N LEU A 50 -8.73 14.51 -6.49
CA LEU A 50 -7.73 13.51 -6.91
C LEU A 50 -8.39 12.23 -7.44
N HIS A 51 -9.42 11.72 -6.77
CA HIS A 51 -10.19 10.57 -7.26
C HIS A 51 -10.87 10.84 -8.61
N GLY A 52 -11.44 12.04 -8.79
CA GLY A 52 -12.02 12.45 -10.06
C GLY A 52 -10.99 12.56 -11.19
N VAL A 53 -9.80 13.09 -10.89
CA VAL A 53 -8.66 13.17 -11.83
C VAL A 53 -8.18 11.78 -12.22
N ARG A 54 -7.96 10.89 -11.24
CA ARG A 54 -7.54 9.50 -11.47
C ARG A 54 -8.50 8.75 -12.40
N GLU A 55 -9.81 8.85 -12.14
CA GLU A 55 -10.84 8.22 -12.98
C GLU A 55 -10.82 8.71 -14.43
N ARG A 56 -10.50 10.00 -14.65
CA ARG A 56 -10.38 10.56 -16.00
C ARG A 56 -9.11 10.08 -16.70
N LEU A 57 -7.98 10.06 -16.00
CA LEU A 57 -6.71 9.60 -16.54
C LEU A 57 -6.78 8.12 -16.95
N ARG A 58 -7.33 7.24 -16.11
CA ARG A 58 -7.52 5.81 -16.44
C ARG A 58 -8.33 5.56 -17.72
N ARG A 59 -9.12 6.53 -18.19
CA ARG A 59 -9.97 6.44 -19.39
C ARG A 59 -9.33 7.11 -20.62
N ASP A 60 -8.23 7.84 -20.47
CA ASP A 60 -7.61 8.59 -21.55
C ASP A 60 -6.55 7.77 -22.29
N PRO A 61 -6.73 7.44 -23.58
CA PRO A 61 -5.75 6.68 -24.36
C PRO A 61 -4.42 7.42 -24.62
N ARG A 62 -4.33 8.72 -24.30
CA ARG A 62 -3.08 9.52 -24.41
C ARG A 62 -2.27 9.56 -23.11
N ASN A 63 -2.64 8.73 -22.14
CA ASN A 63 -2.14 8.63 -20.77
C ASN A 63 -0.89 9.44 -20.41
N GLN A 64 -1.10 10.38 -19.50
CA GLN A 64 -0.04 11.02 -18.71
C GLN A 64 0.40 10.05 -17.60
N TRP A 65 1.05 8.94 -17.98
CA TRP A 65 1.38 7.83 -17.07
C TRP A 65 2.06 8.28 -15.79
N GLN A 66 3.03 9.21 -15.88
CA GLN A 66 3.71 9.77 -14.70
C GLN A 66 2.77 10.39 -13.67
N LEU A 67 1.73 11.12 -14.12
CA LEU A 67 0.75 11.71 -13.22
C LEU A 67 -0.19 10.65 -12.65
N LEU A 68 -0.53 9.64 -13.45
CA LEU A 68 -1.34 8.53 -12.98
C LEU A 68 -0.58 7.74 -11.90
N ASP A 69 0.71 7.44 -12.09
CA ASP A 69 1.55 6.75 -11.12
C ASP A 69 1.64 7.57 -9.81
N GLU A 70 1.90 8.88 -9.91
CA GLU A 70 1.92 9.76 -8.73
C GLU A 70 0.56 9.75 -7.97
N LEU A 71 -0.55 9.66 -8.70
CA LEU A 71 -1.89 9.54 -8.10
C LEU A 71 -2.16 8.16 -7.51
N GLU A 72 -1.73 7.08 -8.15
CA GLU A 72 -1.87 5.72 -7.61
C GLU A 72 -1.08 5.58 -6.32
N ASP A 73 0.12 6.15 -6.23
CA ASP A 73 0.92 6.18 -5.00
C ASP A 73 0.20 6.95 -3.89
N LYS A 74 -0.30 8.16 -4.18
CA LYS A 74 -1.00 9.02 -3.20
C LYS A 74 -2.36 8.49 -2.76
N LEU A 75 -3.03 7.72 -3.62
CA LEU A 75 -4.38 7.18 -3.39
C LEU A 75 -4.36 5.68 -3.13
N SER A 76 -3.19 5.11 -2.87
CA SER A 76 -3.03 3.70 -2.51
C SER A 76 -3.73 3.41 -1.18
N ASP A 77 -4.40 2.25 -1.12
CA ASP A 77 -4.95 1.78 0.13
C ASP A 77 -3.81 1.37 1.07
N LYS A 78 -4.02 1.49 2.38
CA LYS A 78 -3.09 0.95 3.39
C LYS A 78 -3.64 -0.35 3.94
N TYR A 79 -2.91 -1.44 3.76
CA TYR A 79 -3.29 -2.76 4.27
C TYR A 79 -2.38 -3.09 5.44
N PHE A 80 -2.94 -3.09 6.64
CA PHE A 80 -2.23 -3.47 7.86
C PHE A 80 -2.14 -4.99 7.96
N VAL A 81 -0.91 -5.51 7.97
CA VAL A 81 -0.60 -6.93 8.01
C VAL A 81 -0.16 -7.30 9.41
N ASN A 82 -0.72 -8.37 9.98
CA ASN A 82 -0.33 -8.89 11.29
C ASN A 82 1.05 -9.55 11.24
N LEU A 83 2.08 -8.71 11.28
CA LEU A 83 3.49 -8.98 11.03
C LEU A 83 4.32 -7.92 11.79
N SER A 84 5.62 -8.17 11.95
CA SER A 84 6.65 -7.14 12.13
C SER A 84 7.68 -7.29 11.00
N VAL A 85 7.89 -6.25 10.19
CA VAL A 85 8.89 -6.22 9.11
C VAL A 85 10.28 -6.38 9.71
N PHE A 86 10.56 -5.70 10.84
CA PHE A 86 11.86 -5.80 11.53
C PHE A 86 12.17 -7.22 12.03
N GLN A 87 11.14 -7.97 12.42
CA GLN A 87 11.31 -9.34 12.91
C GLN A 87 11.42 -10.36 11.76
N SER A 88 10.56 -10.25 10.74
CA SER A 88 10.39 -11.32 9.74
C SER A 88 11.03 -11.02 8.39
N MET A 89 11.30 -9.74 8.12
CA MET A 89 11.77 -9.23 6.83
C MET A 89 12.80 -8.09 7.01
N PRO A 90 13.83 -8.24 7.88
CA PRO A 90 14.75 -7.15 8.23
C PRO A 90 15.46 -6.54 7.01
N ASP A 91 15.79 -7.34 6.00
CA ASP A 91 16.43 -6.88 4.77
C ASP A 91 15.54 -5.93 3.93
N VAL A 92 14.21 -5.97 4.08
CA VAL A 92 13.34 -4.96 3.44
C VAL A 92 13.65 -3.58 3.99
N TRP A 93 13.77 -3.49 5.31
CA TRP A 93 14.08 -2.24 5.99
C TRP A 93 15.55 -1.83 5.80
N ALA A 94 16.48 -2.77 5.96
CA ALA A 94 17.91 -2.46 6.00
C ALA A 94 18.55 -2.29 4.61
N LEU A 95 18.07 -3.02 3.60
CA LEU A 95 18.74 -3.17 2.29
C LEU A 95 17.81 -2.92 1.10
N GLU A 96 16.56 -2.48 1.34
CA GLU A 96 15.53 -2.35 0.29
C GLU A 96 15.30 -3.67 -0.50
N GLN A 97 15.54 -4.81 0.14
CA GLN A 97 15.39 -6.12 -0.49
C GLN A 97 13.93 -6.35 -0.89
N VAL A 98 13.71 -6.78 -2.13
CA VAL A 98 12.38 -7.05 -2.66
C VAL A 98 12.05 -8.53 -2.52
N PHE A 99 10.90 -8.82 -1.90
CA PHE A 99 10.34 -10.17 -1.81
C PHE A 99 9.05 -10.27 -2.63
N PRO A 100 8.81 -11.38 -3.35
CA PRO A 100 7.50 -11.61 -3.96
C PRO A 100 6.43 -11.76 -2.88
N ILE A 101 5.33 -11.01 -3.01
CA ILE A 101 4.20 -11.06 -2.11
C ILE A 101 2.93 -11.25 -2.93
N LEU A 102 2.10 -12.22 -2.56
CA LEU A 102 0.79 -12.41 -3.19
C LEU A 102 -0.28 -12.89 -2.21
N PRO A 103 -1.57 -12.64 -2.51
CA PRO A 103 -2.68 -13.24 -1.78
C PRO A 103 -2.65 -14.76 -1.91
N LEU A 104 -2.97 -15.48 -0.83
CA LEU A 104 -3.11 -16.95 -0.86
C LEU A 104 -4.49 -17.42 -1.34
N GLU A 105 -5.46 -16.51 -1.34
CA GLU A 105 -6.86 -16.79 -1.65
C GLU A 105 -7.32 -15.88 -2.80
N ARG A 106 -8.43 -16.27 -3.45
CA ARG A 106 -9.08 -15.51 -4.53
C ARG A 106 -8.17 -15.29 -5.76
N LEU A 107 -7.19 -16.15 -5.99
CA LEU A 107 -6.28 -16.10 -7.15
C LEU A 107 -6.98 -16.23 -8.52
N ASN A 108 -8.24 -16.63 -8.53
CA ASN A 108 -9.10 -16.69 -9.72
C ASN A 108 -9.94 -15.41 -9.93
N GLU A 109 -9.83 -14.43 -9.04
CA GLU A 109 -10.44 -13.11 -9.17
C GLU A 109 -9.37 -12.09 -9.59
N GLN A 110 -9.76 -11.07 -10.36
CA GLN A 110 -8.85 -9.98 -10.66
C GLN A 110 -8.76 -9.02 -9.46
N PRO A 111 -7.55 -8.66 -8.97
CA PRO A 111 -7.37 -7.61 -7.97
C PRO A 111 -8.00 -6.27 -8.41
N ASP A 112 -8.73 -5.60 -7.50
CA ASP A 112 -9.46 -4.35 -7.76
C ASP A 112 -8.94 -3.16 -6.94
N ARG A 113 -7.83 -3.36 -6.22
CA ARG A 113 -7.16 -2.38 -5.35
C ARG A 113 -5.65 -2.41 -5.57
N ARG A 114 -5.03 -1.25 -5.31
CA ARG A 114 -3.58 -1.10 -5.15
C ARG A 114 -3.34 -0.70 -3.71
N ALA A 115 -2.48 -1.43 -3.01
CA ALA A 115 -2.25 -1.19 -1.60
C ALA A 115 -0.77 -1.24 -1.24
N VAL A 116 -0.38 -0.37 -0.31
CA VAL A 116 0.88 -0.47 0.43
C VAL A 116 0.62 -1.29 1.69
N LEU A 117 1.49 -2.25 1.95
CA LEU A 117 1.49 -3.09 3.13
C LEU A 117 2.26 -2.39 4.24
N GLU A 118 1.57 -2.17 5.36
CA GLU A 118 2.15 -1.66 6.61
C GLU A 118 2.00 -2.76 7.66
N ASP A 119 2.98 -2.90 8.55
CA ASP A 119 2.92 -3.85 9.65
C ASP A 119 2.18 -3.27 10.86
N LEU A 120 2.15 -3.99 11.98
CA LEU A 120 1.48 -3.54 13.21
C LEU A 120 2.41 -2.84 14.21
N THR A 121 3.64 -2.54 13.80
CA THR A 121 4.55 -1.77 14.63
C THR A 121 4.14 -0.29 14.66
N CYS A 122 4.70 0.45 15.61
CA CYS A 122 4.43 1.88 15.76
C CYS A 122 5.39 2.73 14.93
N ASP A 123 6.32 2.09 14.22
CA ASP A 123 7.36 2.75 13.44
C ASP A 123 6.87 2.94 12.00
N SER A 124 7.08 4.14 11.46
CA SER A 124 6.72 4.44 10.07
C SER A 124 7.55 3.68 9.04
N ASP A 125 8.70 3.12 9.46
CA ASP A 125 9.55 2.25 8.64
C ASP A 125 9.01 0.81 8.57
N GLY A 126 7.99 0.46 9.38
CA GLY A 126 7.26 -0.82 9.32
C GLY A 126 6.36 -0.94 8.09
N ARG A 127 6.90 -0.67 6.89
CA ARG A 127 6.16 -0.66 5.62
C ARG A 127 6.98 -1.27 4.49
N ILE A 128 6.30 -1.76 3.47
CA ILE A 128 6.92 -2.31 2.27
C ILE A 128 6.66 -1.36 1.10
N ASP A 129 7.71 -0.86 0.47
CA ASP A 129 7.59 0.15 -0.59
C ASP A 129 7.73 -0.41 -2.00
N ARG A 130 8.15 -1.67 -2.14
CA ARG A 130 8.50 -2.27 -3.43
C ARG A 130 7.92 -3.66 -3.57
N TYR A 131 7.19 -3.86 -4.65
CA TYR A 131 6.46 -5.10 -4.93
C TYR A 131 6.85 -5.65 -6.29
N VAL A 132 6.94 -6.97 -6.39
CA VAL A 132 7.16 -7.65 -7.67
C VAL A 132 5.85 -7.63 -8.47
N ASP A 133 5.91 -7.20 -9.73
CA ASP A 133 4.83 -7.25 -10.71
C ASP A 133 5.36 -7.83 -12.05
N ASP A 134 4.46 -8.14 -12.99
CA ASP A 134 4.80 -8.74 -14.28
C ASP A 134 5.81 -7.90 -15.10
N GLU A 135 5.75 -6.57 -14.95
CA GLU A 135 6.59 -5.61 -15.68
C GLU A 135 7.83 -5.15 -14.88
N GLY A 136 8.01 -5.60 -13.63
CA GLY A 136 9.16 -5.26 -12.80
C GLY A 136 8.85 -5.04 -11.33
N VAL A 137 9.19 -3.85 -10.83
CA VAL A 137 8.99 -3.47 -9.43
C VAL A 137 8.09 -2.24 -9.37
N GLU A 138 7.02 -2.36 -8.59
CA GLU A 138 5.98 -1.36 -8.42
C GLU A 138 5.95 -0.83 -6.98
N ASN A 139 5.36 0.36 -6.78
CA ASN A 139 5.26 1.01 -5.46
C ASN A 139 4.05 0.56 -4.64
N ALA A 140 3.13 -0.21 -5.23
CA ALA A 140 1.94 -0.73 -4.56
C ALA A 140 1.59 -2.13 -5.07
N LEU A 141 1.07 -2.98 -4.18
CA LEU A 141 0.66 -4.34 -4.52
C LEU A 141 -0.75 -4.36 -5.10
N ALA A 142 -0.96 -5.08 -6.21
CA ALA A 142 -2.29 -5.43 -6.66
C ALA A 142 -2.95 -6.41 -5.67
N VAL A 143 -4.01 -5.97 -5.01
CA VAL A 143 -4.75 -6.76 -4.01
C VAL A 143 -6.26 -6.70 -4.25
N HIS A 144 -6.96 -7.67 -3.69
CA HIS A 144 -8.41 -7.68 -3.65
C HIS A 144 -8.89 -6.81 -2.49
N ARG A 145 -10.04 -6.15 -2.69
CA ARG A 145 -10.75 -5.52 -1.60
C ARG A 145 -11.07 -6.51 -0.48
N LEU A 146 -10.77 -6.10 0.76
CA LEU A 146 -11.14 -6.83 1.97
C LEU A 146 -12.66 -6.92 2.12
N ARG A 147 -13.14 -8.10 2.52
CA ARG A 147 -14.56 -8.35 2.83
C ARG A 147 -14.70 -8.53 4.33
N ALA A 148 -15.69 -7.86 4.93
CA ALA A 148 -15.87 -7.88 6.39
C ALA A 148 -16.12 -9.31 6.89
N GLY A 149 -15.35 -9.74 7.89
CA GLY A 149 -15.45 -11.07 8.49
C GLY A 149 -14.74 -12.19 7.70
N GLU A 150 -14.19 -11.90 6.53
CA GLU A 150 -13.36 -12.85 5.79
C GLU A 150 -11.88 -12.67 6.17
N ARG A 151 -11.14 -13.79 6.24
CA ARG A 151 -9.68 -13.73 6.33
C ARG A 151 -9.13 -13.38 4.95
N TYR A 152 -8.01 -12.68 4.93
CA TYR A 152 -7.30 -12.35 3.71
C TYR A 152 -5.81 -12.53 3.99
N CYS A 153 -5.29 -13.71 3.66
CA CYS A 153 -3.91 -14.07 3.93
C CYS A 153 -3.01 -13.69 2.77
N LEU A 154 -1.88 -13.06 3.08
CA LEU A 154 -0.78 -12.82 2.17
C LEU A 154 0.34 -13.81 2.46
N ALA A 155 1.08 -14.20 1.43
CA ALA A 155 2.32 -14.94 1.58
C ALA A 155 3.47 -14.13 1.03
N VAL A 156 4.56 -14.11 1.79
CA VAL A 156 5.86 -13.54 1.40
C VAL A 156 6.77 -14.70 1.06
N PHE A 157 7.32 -14.69 -0.14
CA PHE A 157 8.15 -15.78 -0.66
C PHE A 157 9.62 -15.39 -0.66
N LEU A 158 10.48 -16.39 -0.80
CA LEU A 158 11.94 -16.23 -0.89
C LEU A 158 12.60 -15.65 0.38
N VAL A 159 11.96 -15.80 1.54
CA VAL A 159 12.45 -15.32 2.86
C VAL A 159 13.35 -16.32 3.59
N GLY A 160 13.76 -17.43 2.94
CA GLY A 160 14.44 -18.54 3.61
C GLY A 160 15.92 -18.34 3.94
N ALA A 161 16.53 -17.25 3.47
CA ALA A 161 17.94 -16.93 3.75
C ALA A 161 18.02 -15.63 4.55
N TYR A 162 18.88 -15.58 5.57
CA TYR A 162 19.15 -14.44 6.45
C TYR A 162 18.00 -13.95 7.33
N GLN A 163 16.75 -13.94 6.84
CA GLN A 163 15.63 -13.25 7.49
C GLN A 163 15.35 -13.72 8.92
N GLU A 164 15.36 -15.04 9.15
CA GLU A 164 15.06 -15.62 10.47
C GLU A 164 16.11 -15.23 11.52
N THR A 165 17.40 -15.31 11.17
CA THR A 165 18.49 -15.06 12.12
C THR A 165 18.72 -13.57 12.39
N LEU A 166 18.34 -12.69 11.46
CA LEU A 166 18.57 -11.25 11.55
C LEU A 166 17.40 -10.46 12.16
N GLY A 167 16.28 -11.12 12.47
CA GLY A 167 15.11 -10.48 13.06
C GLY A 167 15.40 -9.84 14.42
N ASP A 168 14.77 -8.70 14.68
CA ASP A 168 14.82 -8.01 15.98
C ASP A 168 13.43 -7.83 16.60
N LEU A 169 13.40 -7.76 17.94
CA LEU A 169 12.22 -7.66 18.80
C LEU A 169 11.65 -6.23 18.84
N HIS A 170 11.53 -5.59 17.67
CA HIS A 170 10.94 -4.26 17.58
C HIS A 170 9.50 -4.29 18.11
N ASN A 171 9.16 -3.39 19.04
CA ASN A 171 7.89 -3.39 19.77
C ASN A 171 7.53 -4.71 20.50
N LEU A 172 8.53 -5.51 20.88
CA LEU A 172 8.34 -6.82 21.52
C LEU A 172 7.56 -7.83 20.67
N PHE A 173 7.49 -7.62 19.35
CA PHE A 173 7.04 -8.66 18.44
C PHE A 173 8.12 -9.75 18.39
N GLY A 174 7.82 -10.88 19.02
CA GLY A 174 8.70 -12.04 19.09
C GLY A 174 8.71 -12.87 17.82
N ASP A 175 9.46 -13.97 17.87
CA ASP A 175 9.55 -14.94 16.79
C ASP A 175 8.15 -15.41 16.35
N THR A 176 8.00 -15.54 15.03
CA THR A 176 6.77 -16.08 14.43
C THR A 176 6.73 -17.59 14.59
N ASN A 177 5.54 -18.19 14.48
CA ASN A 177 5.44 -19.65 14.54
C ASN A 177 6.06 -20.27 13.28
N VAL A 178 7.02 -21.17 13.47
CA VAL A 178 7.68 -21.92 12.38
C VAL A 178 7.16 -23.36 12.35
N VAL A 179 6.93 -23.86 11.15
CA VAL A 179 6.47 -25.24 10.89
C VAL A 179 7.22 -25.78 9.69
N SER A 180 7.86 -26.94 9.83
CA SER A 180 8.43 -27.68 8.70
C SER A 180 7.36 -28.59 8.08
N ILE A 181 7.20 -28.53 6.76
CA ILE A 181 6.25 -29.35 6.00
C ILE A 181 7.03 -30.28 5.08
N ARG A 182 6.73 -31.59 5.13
CA ARG A 182 7.26 -32.60 4.19
C ARG A 182 6.12 -33.15 3.35
N ILE A 183 6.31 -33.16 2.03
CA ILE A 183 5.39 -33.79 1.08
C ILE A 183 5.88 -35.21 0.81
N ASN A 184 5.00 -36.18 1.01
CA ASN A 184 5.27 -37.60 0.80
C ASN A 184 5.05 -38.00 -0.67
N ALA A 185 5.59 -39.16 -1.06
CA ALA A 185 5.47 -39.67 -2.43
C ALA A 185 4.02 -39.95 -2.86
N ASP A 186 3.12 -40.17 -1.91
CA ASP A 186 1.68 -40.37 -2.13
C ASP A 186 0.88 -39.05 -2.14
N SER A 187 1.56 -37.90 -2.15
CA SER A 187 0.96 -36.55 -2.07
C SER A 187 0.29 -36.21 -0.74
N SER A 188 0.43 -37.05 0.30
CA SER A 188 0.15 -36.63 1.68
C SER A 188 1.21 -35.67 2.19
N PHE A 189 0.93 -34.97 3.29
CA PHE A 189 1.91 -34.10 3.95
C PHE A 189 2.00 -34.38 5.45
N ASP A 190 3.22 -34.31 5.97
CA ASP A 190 3.52 -34.29 7.40
C ASP A 190 3.96 -32.89 7.79
N PHE A 191 3.62 -32.45 9.01
CA PHE A 191 4.10 -31.18 9.55
C PHE A 191 4.60 -31.34 10.99
N ALA A 192 5.65 -30.60 11.34
CA ALA A 192 6.20 -30.51 12.69
C ALA A 192 6.38 -29.04 13.06
N ARG A 193 6.04 -28.68 14.30
CA ARG A 193 6.35 -27.36 14.86
C ARG A 193 7.83 -27.35 15.26
N GLU A 194 8.53 -26.28 14.88
CA GLU A 194 9.90 -26.03 15.34
C GLU A 194 9.91 -25.32 16.70
#